data_AF-A0A1H2UED6-F1
#
_entry.id   AF-A0A1H2UED6-F1
#
_cell.length_a   1.000
_cell.length_b   1.000
_cell.length_c   1.000
_cell.angle_alpha   90.00
_cell.angle_beta   90.00
_cell.angle_gamma   90.00
#
_symmetry.space_group_name_H-M   'P 1'
#
loop_
_entity.id
_entity.type
_entity.pdbx_description
1 polymer ?
#
loop_
_entity_poly.entity_id
_entity_poly.type
_entity_poly.pdbx_seq_one_letter_code
_entity_poly.pdbx_strand_id
1 'polypeptide(L)'
;MKPIRKSEILRYLGYRKDMEINEHTDELIDQCIDELKKVINPQFVYKRFPVKRVDDTILIEGMSINSKALSKNLEGCNEVYLFAATVGIGVDQMIRRVEITNMAKAAIYQATGAEMVECVCDDLNDKLKEQAKEEHLYLKPRFSPGYGDTSLELQKDFERLLKMSEIGIHLTESLLMVPSKSVTAFIGITDHPQKSVSGCKACDKLDCPSRKE
;
A
#
# COMPACT_ATOMS: atom_id res chain seq x y z
N MET A 1 -10.06 -4.26 10.53
CA MET A 1 -8.78 -3.56 10.53
C MET A 1 -7.86 -4.23 11.52
N LYS A 2 -6.72 -4.76 11.05
CA LYS A 2 -5.62 -5.19 11.91
C LYS A 2 -5.24 -4.14 12.97
N PRO A 3 -4.69 -4.58 14.12
CA PRO A 3 -4.19 -3.66 15.13
C PRO A 3 -3.11 -2.72 14.57
N ILE A 4 -3.22 -1.44 14.89
CA ILE A 4 -2.23 -0.42 14.54
C ILE A 4 -0.92 -0.70 15.29
N ARG A 5 0.18 -0.86 14.56
CA ARG A 5 1.48 -1.17 15.16
C ARG A 5 2.21 0.13 15.50
N LYS A 6 2.24 0.49 16.79
CA LYS A 6 2.98 1.67 17.28
C LYS A 6 4.46 1.65 16.87
N SER A 7 5.08 0.46 16.82
CA SER A 7 6.45 0.29 16.33
C SER A 7 6.65 0.73 14.87
N GLU A 8 5.66 0.58 14.00
CA GLU A 8 5.73 1.08 12.62
C GLU A 8 5.57 2.59 12.56
N ILE A 9 4.69 3.16 13.39
CA ILE A 9 4.53 4.62 13.54
C ILE A 9 5.85 5.26 13.97
N LEU A 10 6.47 4.73 15.02
CA LEU A 10 7.78 5.16 15.51
C LEU A 10 8.86 5.06 14.42
N ARG A 11 8.87 3.96 13.65
CA ARG A 11 9.78 3.79 12.53
C ARG A 11 9.57 4.85 11.44
N TYR A 12 8.33 5.18 11.10
CA TYR A 12 8.03 6.25 10.15
C TYR A 12 8.42 7.64 10.68
N LEU A 13 8.40 7.83 12.00
CA LEU A 13 8.90 9.02 12.68
C LEU A 13 10.44 9.06 12.79
N GLY A 14 11.15 8.02 12.34
CA GLY A 14 12.61 7.95 12.35
C GLY A 14 13.23 7.39 13.63
N TYR A 15 12.42 6.88 14.56
CA TYR A 15 12.95 6.19 15.74
C TYR A 15 13.53 4.83 15.36
N ARG A 16 14.74 4.56 15.85
CA ARG A 16 15.37 3.24 15.75
C ARG A 16 14.92 2.35 16.92
N LYS A 17 15.07 1.03 16.78
CA LYS A 17 14.63 0.05 17.78
C LYS A 17 15.28 0.21 19.15
N ASP A 18 16.47 0.81 19.19
CA ASP A 18 17.28 1.07 20.39
C ASP A 18 17.01 2.44 21.03
N MET A 19 16.17 3.28 20.42
CA MET A 19 15.86 4.60 20.95
C MET A 19 14.71 4.52 21.95
N GLU A 20 14.94 5.01 23.16
CA GLU A 20 13.87 5.22 24.14
C GLU A 20 12.99 6.41 23.71
N ILE A 21 11.69 6.22 23.84
CA ILE A 21 10.70 7.29 23.70
C ILE A 21 10.32 7.80 25.08
N ASN A 22 10.19 9.12 25.23
CA ASN A 22 9.64 9.67 26.46
C ASN A 22 8.12 9.42 26.52
N GLU A 23 7.59 9.37 27.74
CA GLU A 23 6.17 9.13 28.03
C GLU A 23 5.26 10.10 27.28
N HIS A 24 5.64 11.38 27.21
CA HIS A 24 4.88 12.39 26.50
C HIS A 24 4.69 12.09 25.00
N THR A 25 5.73 11.58 24.33
CA THR A 25 5.66 11.19 22.92
C THR A 25 4.79 9.96 22.74
N ASP A 26 4.91 8.99 23.65
CA ASP A 26 4.11 7.76 23.61
C ASP A 26 2.62 8.05 23.77
N GLU A 27 2.26 8.88 24.75
CA GLU A 27 0.89 9.36 24.98
C GLU A 27 0.36 10.14 23.78
N LEU A 28 1.18 11.01 23.19
CA LEU A 28 0.77 11.78 22.02
C LEU A 28 0.49 10.87 20.81
N ILE A 29 1.27 9.80 20.63
CA ILE A 29 1.01 8.80 19.59
C ILE A 29 -0.33 8.10 19.84
N ASP A 30 -0.62 7.67 21.07
CA ASP A 30 -1.90 7.03 21.40
C ASP A 30 -3.09 7.97 21.16
N GLN A 31 -2.98 9.22 21.60
CA GLN A 31 -3.99 10.24 21.31
C GLN A 31 -4.20 10.41 19.81
N CYS A 32 -3.12 10.46 19.02
CA CYS A 32 -3.22 10.62 17.58
C CYS A 32 -3.88 9.42 16.90
N ILE A 33 -3.57 8.20 17.36
CA ILE A 33 -4.23 6.97 16.88
C ILE A 33 -5.73 7.06 17.13
N ASP A 34 -6.15 7.43 18.33
CA ASP A 34 -7.57 7.48 18.68
C ASP A 34 -8.34 8.61 18.00
N GLU A 35 -7.68 9.74 17.74
CA GLU A 35 -8.25 10.82 16.93
C GLU A 35 -8.42 10.41 15.47
N LEU A 36 -7.40 9.79 14.86
CA LEU A 36 -7.49 9.37 13.46
C LEU A 36 -8.52 8.24 13.26
N LYS A 37 -8.64 7.30 14.21
CA LYS A 37 -9.68 6.25 14.15
C LYS A 37 -11.10 6.81 14.00
N LYS A 38 -11.37 8.03 14.48
CA LYS A 38 -12.69 8.66 14.40
C LYS A 38 -13.00 9.25 13.02
N VAL A 39 -11.97 9.48 12.19
CA VAL A 39 -12.13 10.17 10.89
C VAL A 39 -11.81 9.27 9.69
N ILE A 40 -11.19 8.10 9.90
CA ILE A 40 -10.97 7.15 8.81
C ILE A 40 -12.30 6.61 8.27
N ASN A 41 -12.36 6.47 6.96
CA ASN A 41 -13.42 5.75 6.26
C ASN A 41 -12.76 4.80 5.25
N PRO A 42 -12.31 3.61 5.69
CA PRO A 42 -11.61 2.68 4.83
C PRO A 42 -12.46 2.25 3.63
N GLN A 43 -11.91 2.37 2.43
CA GLN A 43 -12.53 1.91 1.18
C GLN A 43 -11.51 1.12 0.37
N PHE A 44 -11.97 0.13 -0.38
CA PHE A 44 -11.11 -0.66 -1.25
C PHE A 44 -11.89 -1.28 -2.41
N VAL A 45 -11.17 -1.59 -3.48
CA VAL A 45 -11.66 -2.31 -4.66
C VAL A 45 -10.56 -3.22 -5.17
N TYR A 46 -10.93 -4.39 -5.69
CA TYR A 46 -10.00 -5.30 -6.36
C TYR A 46 -10.68 -6.01 -7.51
N LYS A 47 -9.90 -6.39 -8.52
CA LYS A 47 -10.34 -7.19 -9.67
C LYS A 47 -9.23 -8.16 -10.07
N ARG A 48 -9.63 -9.38 -10.48
CA ARG A 48 -8.74 -10.42 -10.99
C ARG A 48 -8.69 -10.34 -12.52
N PHE A 49 -7.51 -10.43 -13.09
CA PHE A 49 -7.30 -10.42 -14.54
C PHE A 49 -6.31 -11.51 -14.96
N PRO A 50 -6.45 -12.05 -16.18
CA PRO A 50 -5.42 -12.90 -16.77
C PRO A 50 -4.17 -12.08 -17.07
N VAL A 51 -3.01 -12.70 -16.90
CA VAL A 51 -1.69 -12.15 -17.25
C VAL A 51 -1.20 -12.85 -18.50
N LYS A 52 -0.91 -12.09 -19.54
CA LYS A 52 -0.23 -12.60 -20.75
C LYS A 52 1.17 -12.01 -20.82
N ARG A 53 2.12 -12.79 -21.34
CA ARG A 53 3.48 -12.34 -21.62
C ARG A 53 3.74 -12.46 -23.11
N VAL A 54 4.24 -11.40 -23.71
CA VAL A 54 4.69 -11.37 -25.11
C VAL A 54 6.09 -10.75 -25.06
N ASP A 55 7.10 -11.56 -25.36
CA ASP A 55 8.50 -11.21 -25.15
C ASP A 55 8.74 -10.71 -23.71
N ASP A 56 9.28 -9.49 -23.55
CA ASP A 56 9.55 -8.86 -22.26
C ASP A 56 8.37 -8.03 -21.70
N THR A 57 7.21 -8.04 -22.38
CA THR A 57 6.04 -7.21 -22.05
C THR A 57 4.96 -8.02 -21.34
N ILE A 58 4.47 -7.48 -20.21
CA ILE A 58 3.29 -7.99 -19.51
C ILE A 58 2.04 -7.29 -20.06
N LEU A 59 1.02 -8.08 -20.37
CA LEU A 59 -0.28 -7.60 -20.84
C LEU A 59 -1.39 -7.98 -19.86
N ILE A 60 -2.13 -6.97 -19.39
CA ILE A 60 -3.25 -7.11 -18.43
C ILE A 60 -4.38 -6.18 -18.88
N GLU A 61 -5.49 -6.69 -19.42
CA GLU A 61 -6.71 -5.92 -19.76
C GLU A 61 -6.44 -4.55 -20.43
N GLY A 62 -5.66 -4.57 -21.52
CA GLY A 62 -5.27 -3.38 -22.29
C GLY A 62 -4.05 -2.62 -21.75
N MET A 63 -3.54 -2.98 -20.57
CA MET A 63 -2.25 -2.50 -20.07
C MET A 63 -1.11 -3.21 -20.79
N SER A 64 -0.10 -2.44 -21.20
CA SER A 64 1.15 -2.96 -21.75
C SER A 64 2.30 -2.46 -20.90
N ILE A 65 2.95 -3.37 -20.18
CA ILE A 65 3.89 -3.03 -19.12
C ILE A 65 5.27 -3.61 -19.45
N ASN A 66 6.26 -2.73 -19.61
CA ASN A 66 7.66 -3.09 -19.70
C ASN A 66 8.34 -2.74 -18.36
N SER A 67 8.55 -3.76 -17.54
CA SER A 67 9.18 -3.62 -16.22
C SER A 67 9.83 -4.94 -15.81
N LYS A 68 11.15 -4.92 -15.63
CA LYS A 68 11.91 -6.09 -15.19
C LYS A 68 11.54 -6.46 -13.75
N ALA A 69 11.33 -5.46 -12.89
CA ALA A 69 10.95 -5.69 -11.50
C ALA A 69 9.55 -6.34 -11.40
N LEU A 70 8.58 -5.87 -12.18
CA LEU A 70 7.25 -6.45 -12.20
C LEU A 70 7.25 -7.84 -12.85
N SER A 71 8.00 -8.05 -13.94
CA SER A 71 8.16 -9.37 -14.57
C SER A 71 8.73 -10.41 -13.60
N LYS A 72 9.75 -10.04 -12.81
CA LYS A 72 10.30 -10.87 -11.74
C LYS A 72 9.28 -11.13 -10.63
N ASN A 73 8.54 -10.11 -10.19
CA ASN A 73 7.51 -10.28 -9.15
C ASN A 73 6.39 -11.24 -9.59
N LEU A 74 5.95 -11.12 -10.85
CA LEU A 74 4.88 -11.92 -11.43
C LEU A 74 5.37 -13.25 -12.02
N GLU A 75 6.63 -13.62 -11.89
CA GLU A 75 7.16 -14.89 -12.42
C GLU A 75 6.32 -16.10 -11.94
N GLY A 76 5.94 -16.96 -12.89
CA GLY A 76 5.08 -18.13 -12.63
C GLY A 76 3.60 -17.80 -12.35
N CYS A 77 3.18 -16.54 -12.53
CA CYS A 77 1.77 -16.14 -12.39
C CYS A 77 1.06 -16.11 -13.74
N ASN A 78 -0.16 -16.66 -13.78
CA ASN A 78 -1.03 -16.61 -14.96
C ASN A 78 -2.18 -15.61 -14.78
N GLU A 79 -2.38 -15.14 -13.55
CA GLU A 79 -3.40 -14.16 -13.19
C GLU A 79 -2.84 -13.17 -12.15
N VAL A 80 -3.52 -12.05 -12.00
CA VAL A 80 -3.14 -10.98 -11.09
C VAL A 80 -4.39 -10.34 -10.49
N TYR A 81 -4.35 -10.03 -9.21
CA TYR A 81 -5.25 -9.02 -8.65
C TYR A 81 -4.65 -7.63 -8.86
N LEU A 82 -5.44 -6.73 -9.44
CA LEU A 82 -5.24 -5.31 -9.23
C LEU A 82 -6.11 -4.90 -8.05
N PHE A 83 -5.58 -4.13 -7.12
CA PHE A 83 -6.38 -3.55 -6.05
C PHE A 83 -5.99 -2.10 -5.76
N ALA A 84 -6.94 -1.36 -5.20
CA ALA A 84 -6.78 -0.03 -4.66
C ALA A 84 -7.45 0.05 -3.28
N ALA A 85 -6.84 0.76 -2.34
CA ALA A 85 -7.36 0.95 -0.99
C ALA A 85 -7.01 2.34 -0.46
N THR A 86 -7.85 2.89 0.41
CA THR A 86 -7.63 4.18 1.08
C THR A 86 -8.23 4.16 2.49
N VAL A 87 -7.74 5.03 3.38
CA VAL A 87 -8.37 5.31 4.68
C VAL A 87 -9.29 6.54 4.63
N GLY A 88 -9.48 7.14 3.45
CA GLY A 88 -10.36 8.29 3.24
C GLY A 88 -9.69 9.64 3.51
N ILE A 89 -10.36 10.71 3.07
CA ILE A 89 -9.81 12.08 3.07
C ILE A 89 -9.66 12.71 4.47
N GLY A 90 -10.32 12.13 5.48
CA GLY A 90 -10.33 12.66 6.84
C GLY A 90 -8.93 12.78 7.44
N VAL A 91 -8.02 11.86 7.12
CA VAL A 91 -6.63 11.89 7.60
C VAL A 91 -5.87 13.09 7.03
N ASP A 92 -5.95 13.32 5.71
CA ASP A 92 -5.35 14.48 5.05
C ASP A 92 -5.88 15.80 5.61
N GLN A 93 -7.18 15.89 5.90
CA GLN A 93 -7.79 17.08 6.49
C GLN A 93 -7.27 17.35 7.90
N MET A 94 -7.14 16.32 8.74
CA MET A 94 -6.60 16.43 10.10
C MET A 94 -5.14 16.88 10.10
N ILE A 95 -4.33 16.31 9.20
CA ILE A 95 -2.94 16.71 8.98
C ILE A 95 -2.87 18.20 8.62
N ARG A 96 -3.55 18.63 7.56
CA ARG A 96 -3.51 20.03 7.10
C ARG A 96 -3.95 21.01 8.18
N ARG A 97 -4.93 20.64 8.99
CA ARG A 97 -5.41 21.48 10.09
C ARG A 97 -4.35 21.64 11.18
N VAL A 98 -3.72 20.55 11.60
CA VAL A 98 -2.77 20.57 12.71
C VAL A 98 -1.39 21.07 12.29
N GLU A 99 -1.06 21.02 11.00
CA GLU A 99 0.16 21.61 10.45
C GLU A 99 0.27 23.12 10.77
N ILE A 100 -0.84 23.83 10.96
CA ILE A 100 -0.77 25.27 11.26
C ILE A 100 -0.32 25.54 12.71
N THR A 101 -0.57 24.59 13.63
CA THR A 101 -0.42 24.82 15.08
C THR A 101 0.55 23.88 15.78
N ASN A 102 0.76 22.67 15.25
CA ASN A 102 1.62 21.66 15.87
C ASN A 102 2.21 20.71 14.81
N MET A 103 3.44 21.03 14.38
CA MET A 103 4.23 20.22 13.44
C MET A 103 4.51 18.80 13.93
N ALA A 104 4.79 18.62 15.22
CA ALA A 104 5.06 17.29 15.78
C ALA A 104 3.83 16.39 15.65
N LYS A 105 2.65 16.92 15.99
CA LYS A 105 1.38 16.21 15.85
C LYS A 105 1.03 15.92 14.39
N ALA A 106 1.33 16.83 13.47
CA ALA A 106 1.18 16.59 12.02
C ALA A 106 2.03 15.41 11.55
N ALA A 107 3.30 15.35 11.97
CA ALA A 107 4.20 14.23 11.64
C ALA A 107 3.68 12.90 12.20
N ILE A 108 3.15 12.90 13.44
CA ILE A 108 2.54 11.71 14.05
C ILE A 108 1.27 11.28 13.28
N TYR A 109 0.42 12.21 12.83
CA TYR A 109 -0.71 11.86 11.98
C TYR A 109 -0.28 11.30 10.62
N GLN A 110 0.77 11.86 10.01
CA GLN A 110 1.32 11.35 8.75
C GLN A 110 1.78 9.89 8.90
N ALA A 111 2.53 9.60 9.97
CA ALA A 111 3.03 8.27 10.30
C ALA A 111 1.90 7.29 10.67
N THR A 112 0.96 7.72 11.51
CA THR A 112 -0.21 6.93 11.90
C THR A 112 -1.11 6.62 10.70
N GLY A 113 -1.36 7.60 9.83
CA GLY A 113 -2.13 7.41 8.61
C GLY A 113 -1.47 6.43 7.63
N ALA A 114 -0.14 6.42 7.55
CA ALA A 114 0.62 5.45 6.75
C ALA A 114 0.45 4.03 7.29
N GLU A 115 0.53 3.85 8.62
CA GLU A 115 0.28 2.55 9.24
C GLU A 115 -1.18 2.10 9.07
N MET A 116 -2.15 3.00 9.21
CA MET A 116 -3.58 2.68 9.04
C MET A 116 -3.88 2.15 7.63
N VAL A 117 -3.36 2.78 6.57
CA VAL A 117 -3.58 2.28 5.20
C VAL A 117 -2.89 0.94 4.96
N GLU A 118 -1.73 0.70 5.55
CA GLU A 118 -1.09 -0.63 5.50
C GLU A 118 -1.93 -1.69 6.22
N CYS A 119 -2.55 -1.38 7.36
CA CYS A 119 -3.48 -2.31 8.01
C CYS A 119 -4.69 -2.67 7.13
N VAL A 120 -5.25 -1.69 6.40
CA VAL A 120 -6.33 -1.94 5.43
C VAL A 120 -5.84 -2.83 4.28
N CYS A 121 -4.63 -2.57 3.76
CA CYS A 121 -4.04 -3.38 2.68
C CYS A 121 -3.71 -4.81 3.14
N ASP A 122 -3.25 -4.97 4.37
CA ASP A 122 -2.95 -6.29 4.96
C ASP A 122 -4.23 -7.10 5.19
N ASP A 123 -5.32 -6.47 5.66
CA ASP A 123 -6.63 -7.12 5.80
C ASP A 123 -7.17 -7.59 4.44
N LEU A 124 -7.12 -6.72 3.41
CA LEU A 124 -7.55 -7.08 2.07
C LEU A 124 -6.69 -8.20 1.49
N ASN A 125 -5.37 -8.13 1.66
CA ASN A 125 -4.47 -9.17 1.17
C ASN A 125 -4.72 -10.52 1.84
N ASP A 126 -5.01 -10.56 3.15
CA ASP A 126 -5.35 -11.81 3.83
C ASP A 126 -6.71 -12.36 3.36
N LYS A 127 -7.69 -11.50 3.10
CA LYS A 127 -8.95 -11.91 2.46
C LYS A 127 -8.72 -12.55 1.09
N LEU A 128 -7.90 -11.91 0.24
CA LEU A 128 -7.58 -12.45 -1.09
C LEU A 128 -6.79 -13.76 -1.01
N LYS A 129 -5.91 -13.92 -0.01
CA LYS A 129 -5.20 -15.19 0.22
C LYS A 129 -6.14 -16.33 0.55
N GLU A 130 -7.11 -16.12 1.43
CA GLU A 130 -8.08 -17.18 1.75
C GLU A 130 -8.94 -17.54 0.53
N GLN A 131 -9.36 -16.55 -0.27
CA GLN A 131 -10.04 -16.82 -1.55
C GLN A 131 -9.18 -17.63 -2.53
N ALA A 132 -7.92 -17.24 -2.71
CA ALA A 132 -7.00 -17.98 -3.59
C ALA A 132 -6.74 -19.41 -3.08
N LYS A 133 -6.66 -19.59 -1.76
CA LYS A 133 -6.44 -20.89 -1.13
C LYS A 133 -7.61 -21.85 -1.32
N GLU A 134 -8.85 -21.36 -1.38
CA GLU A 134 -10.03 -22.17 -1.75
C GLU A 134 -9.90 -22.74 -3.17
N GLU A 135 -9.15 -22.07 -4.05
CA GLU A 135 -8.84 -22.52 -5.41
C GLU A 135 -7.49 -23.27 -5.51
N HIS A 136 -6.85 -23.60 -4.39
CA HIS A 136 -5.50 -24.17 -4.33
C HIS A 136 -4.40 -23.29 -4.96
N LEU A 137 -4.59 -21.97 -4.93
CA LEU A 137 -3.66 -20.96 -5.44
C LEU A 137 -2.95 -20.21 -4.31
N TYR A 138 -1.86 -19.56 -4.67
CA TYR A 138 -1.00 -18.77 -3.80
C TYR A 138 -0.82 -17.35 -4.35
N LEU A 139 -0.62 -16.39 -3.44
CA LEU A 139 -0.41 -14.98 -3.81
C LEU A 139 1.06 -14.58 -3.66
N LYS A 140 1.54 -13.80 -4.64
CA LYS A 140 2.81 -13.08 -4.59
C LYS A 140 2.71 -11.83 -3.69
N PRO A 141 3.83 -11.26 -3.24
CA PRO A 141 3.82 -9.99 -2.52
C PRO A 141 3.25 -8.85 -3.36
N ARG A 142 2.56 -7.91 -2.70
CA ARG A 142 2.07 -6.66 -3.31
C ARG A 142 3.21 -5.91 -4.01
N PHE A 143 2.95 -5.46 -5.22
CA PHE A 143 3.89 -4.63 -6.00
C PHE A 143 3.14 -3.42 -6.56
N SER A 144 3.62 -2.21 -6.32
CA SER A 144 2.89 -0.98 -6.70
C SER A 144 3.55 -0.24 -7.87
N PRO A 145 2.78 0.44 -8.73
CA PRO A 145 3.33 1.43 -9.67
C PRO A 145 4.22 2.46 -8.96
N GLY A 146 5.32 2.88 -9.61
CA GLY A 146 6.34 3.76 -9.03
C GLY A 146 7.44 3.06 -8.25
N TYR A 147 7.39 1.73 -8.08
CA TYR A 147 8.46 0.92 -7.50
C TYR A 147 9.33 0.25 -8.58
N GLY A 148 10.63 0.13 -8.32
CA GLY A 148 11.59 -0.43 -9.26
C GLY A 148 11.63 0.39 -10.56
N ASP A 149 11.57 -0.29 -11.71
CA ASP A 149 11.45 0.30 -13.04
C ASP A 149 9.99 0.38 -13.53
N THR A 150 9.01 0.21 -12.63
CA THR A 150 7.58 0.26 -13.00
C THR A 150 7.07 1.68 -12.97
N SER A 151 6.63 2.17 -14.13
CA SER A 151 6.15 3.56 -14.29
C SER A 151 4.95 3.88 -13.39
N LEU A 152 4.94 5.09 -12.83
CA LEU A 152 3.78 5.65 -12.13
C LEU A 152 2.60 5.92 -13.08
N GLU A 153 2.85 6.01 -14.40
CA GLU A 153 1.80 6.18 -15.42
C GLU A 153 0.74 5.08 -15.37
N LEU A 154 1.09 3.88 -14.90
CA LEU A 154 0.14 2.78 -14.73
C LEU A 154 -0.98 3.12 -13.75
N GLN A 155 -0.84 4.15 -12.91
CA GLN A 155 -1.96 4.62 -12.08
C GLN A 155 -3.20 4.96 -12.90
N LYS A 156 -3.05 5.47 -14.13
CA LYS A 156 -4.17 5.74 -15.05
C LYS A 156 -4.92 4.46 -15.42
N ASP A 157 -4.19 3.36 -15.60
CA ASP A 157 -4.78 2.06 -15.87
C ASP A 157 -5.48 1.48 -14.64
N PHE A 158 -4.90 1.66 -13.45
CA PHE A 158 -5.58 1.31 -12.20
C PHE A 158 -6.89 2.09 -12.05
N GLU A 159 -6.88 3.40 -12.32
CA GLU A 159 -8.10 4.23 -12.28
C GLU A 159 -9.15 3.69 -13.24
N ARG A 160 -8.77 3.44 -14.50
CA ARG A 160 -9.67 2.94 -15.54
C ARG A 160 -10.25 1.57 -15.19
N LEU A 161 -9.42 0.62 -14.77
CA LEU A 161 -9.82 -0.77 -14.56
C LEU A 161 -10.58 -0.96 -13.25
N LEU A 162 -10.16 -0.28 -12.18
CA LEU A 162 -10.75 -0.43 -10.86
C LEU A 162 -11.85 0.60 -10.58
N LYS A 163 -11.93 1.67 -11.38
CA LYS A 163 -12.80 2.82 -11.15
C LYS A 163 -12.58 3.42 -9.76
N MET A 164 -11.34 3.82 -9.45
CA MET A 164 -11.00 4.19 -8.06
C MET A 164 -11.76 5.43 -7.56
N SER A 165 -12.24 6.28 -8.47
CA SER A 165 -13.18 7.35 -8.14
C SER A 165 -14.47 6.88 -7.45
N GLU A 166 -14.97 5.66 -7.73
CA GLU A 166 -16.14 5.08 -7.05
C GLU A 166 -15.86 4.77 -5.56
N ILE A 167 -14.58 4.58 -5.18
CA ILE A 167 -14.14 4.41 -3.78
C ILE A 167 -13.50 5.69 -3.21
N GLY A 168 -13.63 6.81 -3.91
CA GLY A 168 -13.16 8.12 -3.46
C GLY A 168 -11.66 8.37 -3.62
N ILE A 169 -10.95 7.59 -4.45
CA ILE A 169 -9.56 7.85 -4.80
C ILE A 169 -9.52 8.56 -6.16
N HIS A 170 -8.77 9.65 -6.24
CA HIS A 170 -8.54 10.42 -7.47
C HIS A 170 -7.05 10.59 -7.73
N LEU A 171 -6.68 10.78 -9.00
CA LEU A 171 -5.32 11.10 -9.42
C LEU A 171 -5.16 12.60 -9.65
N THR A 172 -4.07 13.16 -9.14
CA THR A 172 -3.57 14.49 -9.52
C THR A 172 -2.97 14.45 -10.93
N GLU A 173 -2.65 15.62 -11.50
CA GLU A 173 -1.93 15.73 -12.77
C GLU A 173 -0.58 14.99 -12.74
N SER A 174 0.09 14.99 -11.58
CA SER A 174 1.33 14.26 -11.34
C SER A 174 1.12 12.80 -10.94
N LEU A 175 -0.10 12.27 -11.08
CA LEU A 175 -0.48 10.87 -10.79
C LEU A 175 -0.34 10.43 -9.33
N LEU A 176 -0.21 11.38 -8.41
CA LEU A 176 -0.34 11.11 -6.98
C LEU A 176 -1.81 10.92 -6.64
N MET A 177 -2.09 10.02 -5.71
CA MET A 177 -3.44 9.73 -5.23
C MET A 177 -3.89 10.74 -4.18
N VAL A 178 -5.17 11.09 -4.24
CA VAL A 178 -5.92 11.84 -3.22
C VAL A 178 -7.14 10.99 -2.86
N PRO A 179 -7.33 10.59 -1.59
CA PRO A 179 -6.52 10.87 -0.38
C PRO A 179 -5.07 10.40 -0.46
N SER A 180 -4.15 11.04 0.28
CA SER A 180 -2.72 10.69 0.23
C SER A 180 -2.42 9.34 0.87
N LYS A 181 -3.27 8.89 1.80
CA LYS A 181 -3.17 7.59 2.46
C LYS A 181 -3.96 6.55 1.66
N SER A 182 -3.46 6.31 0.45
CA SER A 182 -4.01 5.36 -0.52
C SER A 182 -2.91 4.48 -1.10
N VAL A 183 -3.26 3.25 -1.48
CA VAL A 183 -2.35 2.26 -2.06
C VAL A 183 -3.01 1.59 -3.24
N THR A 184 -2.26 1.40 -4.31
CA THR A 184 -2.60 0.57 -5.47
C THR A 184 -1.54 -0.51 -5.63
N ALA A 185 -1.91 -1.76 -5.89
CA ALA A 185 -0.91 -2.79 -6.16
C ALA A 185 -1.40 -3.92 -7.07
N PHE A 186 -0.43 -4.51 -7.76
CA PHE A 186 -0.49 -5.83 -8.36
C PHE A 186 -0.25 -6.88 -7.27
N ILE A 187 -0.98 -8.00 -7.34
CA ILE A 187 -0.75 -9.20 -6.55
C ILE A 187 -0.84 -10.40 -7.49
N GLY A 188 0.30 -10.98 -7.86
CA GLY A 188 0.35 -12.15 -8.74
C GLY A 188 -0.31 -13.38 -8.10
N ILE A 189 -0.97 -14.19 -8.91
CA ILE A 189 -1.63 -15.44 -8.51
C ILE A 189 -0.94 -16.60 -9.23
N THR A 190 -0.55 -17.61 -8.47
CA THR A 190 0.21 -18.78 -8.96
C THR A 190 -0.25 -20.06 -8.28
N ASP A 191 -0.10 -21.19 -8.96
CA ASP A 191 -0.33 -22.54 -8.45
C ASP A 191 0.89 -23.11 -7.68
N HIS A 192 2.02 -22.40 -7.71
CA HIS A 192 3.23 -22.81 -7.01
C HIS A 192 3.28 -22.26 -5.58
N PRO A 193 3.52 -23.10 -4.55
CA PRO A 193 3.69 -22.65 -3.18
C PRO A 193 4.75 -21.54 -3.08
N GLN A 194 4.38 -20.41 -2.49
CA GLN A 194 5.30 -19.29 -2.29
C GLN A 194 5.92 -19.34 -0.89
N LYS A 195 7.25 -19.24 -0.81
CA LYS A 195 7.89 -18.79 0.43
C LYS A 195 7.52 -17.32 0.61
N SER A 196 6.83 -16.99 1.70
CA SER A 196 6.33 -15.64 1.98
C SER A 196 7.47 -14.65 2.26
N VAL A 197 8.17 -14.20 1.22
CA VAL A 197 9.07 -13.05 1.33
C VAL A 197 8.26 -11.82 0.95
N SER A 198 7.73 -11.11 1.94
CA SER A 198 6.94 -9.88 1.74
C SER A 198 7.64 -8.65 2.32
N GLY A 199 7.20 -7.46 1.90
CA GLY A 199 7.69 -6.19 2.43
C GLY A 199 9.12 -5.85 1.97
N CYS A 200 9.88 -5.13 2.81
CA CYS A 200 11.19 -4.59 2.44
C CYS A 200 12.21 -5.66 2.00
N LYS A 201 12.08 -6.90 2.46
CA LYS A 201 12.97 -8.02 2.06
C LYS A 201 12.78 -8.43 0.59
N ALA A 202 11.60 -8.19 0.02
CA ALA A 202 11.31 -8.44 -1.40
C ALA A 202 11.52 -7.20 -2.29
N CYS A 203 11.84 -6.04 -1.72
CA CYS A 203 11.98 -4.79 -2.44
C CYS A 203 13.42 -4.58 -2.87
N ASP A 204 13.65 -4.33 -4.16
CA ASP A 204 14.98 -4.08 -4.73
C ASP A 204 15.47 -2.64 -4.47
N LYS A 205 14.65 -1.75 -3.88
CA LYS A 205 15.02 -0.37 -3.51
C LYS A 205 15.80 -0.34 -2.19
N LEU A 206 17.12 -0.59 -2.27
CA LEU A 206 18.02 -0.70 -1.12
C LEU A 206 18.20 0.62 -0.36
N ASP A 207 18.09 1.75 -1.04
CA ASP A 207 18.30 3.11 -0.53
C ASP A 207 17.03 3.77 0.05
N CYS A 208 15.98 2.99 0.29
CA CYS A 208 14.74 3.52 0.87
C CYS A 208 14.95 3.93 2.34
N PRO A 209 14.70 5.20 2.74
CA PRO A 209 14.85 5.65 4.14
C PRO A 209 13.97 4.89 5.13
N SER A 210 12.90 4.26 4.62
CA SER A 210 11.94 3.49 5.41
C SER A 210 12.11 1.97 5.21
N ARG A 211 13.26 1.50 4.70
CA ARG A 211 13.53 0.06 4.55
C ARG A 211 13.65 -0.60 5.92
N LYS A 212 13.01 -1.76 6.10
CA LYS A 212 13.22 -2.63 7.27
C LYS A 212 14.47 -3.48 7.05
N GLU A 213 15.33 -3.54 8.07
CA GLU A 213 16.42 -4.53 8.18
C GLU A 213 15.88 -5.96 8.27
#